data_AF-A0A0M9DZT5-F1
#
_entry.id   AF-A0A0M9DZT5-F1
#
_cell.length_a   1.000
_cell.length_b   1.000
_cell.length_c   1.000
_cell.angle_alpha   90.00
_cell.angle_beta   90.00
_cell.angle_gamma   90.00
#
_symmetry.space_group_name_H-M   'P 1'
#
loop_
_entity.id
_entity.type
_entity.pdbx_description
1 polymer ?
#
loop_
_entity_poly.entity_id
_entity_poly.type
_entity_poly.pdbx_seq_one_letter_code
_entity_poly.pdbx_strand_id
1 'polypeptide(L)'
;MYTNDPKRKTITLQLSAKVNTFARYPKRISLQGKASEKISATHTIIPEPQFQFDIVRTYAENGDFIKFSLDKQKSQFTLVVENTKKTAGRYWDRIHLVTNSKIQKEISIPIYGSIIDESEKKSQP
;
A
#
# COMPACT_ATOMS: atom_id res chain seq x y z
N MET A 1 -0.68 -42.74 45.12
CA MET A 1 -0.34 -42.06 43.86
C MET A 1 -1.64 -41.42 43.35
N TYR A 2 -1.80 -40.11 43.47
CA TYR A 2 -2.98 -39.37 43.04
C TYR A 2 -2.52 -38.20 42.17
N THR A 3 -2.83 -38.23 40.88
CA THR A 3 -2.47 -37.17 39.93
C THR A 3 -3.72 -36.32 39.66
N ASN A 4 -3.67 -35.07 40.10
CA ASN A 4 -4.68 -34.05 39.90
C ASN A 4 -4.20 -33.14 38.75
N ASP A 5 -4.67 -33.39 37.53
CA ASP A 5 -4.39 -32.54 36.36
C ASP A 5 -5.56 -31.55 36.13
N PRO A 6 -5.36 -30.23 36.35
CA PRO A 6 -6.41 -29.24 36.11
C PRO A 6 -6.39 -28.78 34.64
N LYS A 7 -7.41 -29.24 33.91
CA LYS A 7 -8.13 -28.58 32.80
C LYS A 7 -7.49 -27.28 32.30
N ARG A 8 -6.83 -27.37 31.14
CA ARG A 8 -6.45 -26.22 30.29
C ARG A 8 -7.74 -25.50 29.85
N LYS A 9 -8.12 -24.41 30.53
CA LYS A 9 -9.19 -23.52 30.06
C LYS A 9 -8.63 -22.65 28.93
N THR A 10 -8.85 -23.06 27.68
CA THR A 10 -8.58 -22.22 26.52
C THR A 10 -9.60 -21.07 26.53
N ILE A 11 -9.15 -19.88 26.91
CA ILE A 11 -9.96 -18.66 26.82
C ILE A 11 -9.91 -18.21 25.36
N THR A 12 -10.88 -18.61 24.56
CA THR A 12 -11.04 -18.08 23.20
C THR A 12 -11.67 -16.70 23.30
N LEU A 13 -10.84 -15.67 23.45
CA LEU A 13 -11.28 -14.26 23.43
C LEU A 13 -11.67 -13.89 21.99
N GLN A 14 -12.94 -14.07 21.63
CA GLN A 14 -13.50 -13.55 20.38
C GLN A 14 -13.78 -12.06 20.54
N LEU A 15 -12.75 -11.23 20.37
CA LEU A 15 -12.92 -9.78 20.24
C LEU A 15 -13.45 -9.48 18.83
N SER A 16 -14.77 -9.60 18.65
CA SER A 16 -15.47 -9.17 17.43
C SER A 16 -15.61 -7.64 17.42
N ALA A 17 -14.49 -6.93 17.40
CA ALA A 17 -14.51 -5.48 17.22
C ALA A 17 -14.74 -5.17 15.73
N LYS A 18 -15.82 -4.45 15.43
CA LYS A 18 -16.05 -3.87 14.10
C LYS A 18 -14.87 -2.95 13.77
N VAL A 19 -13.96 -3.40 12.92
CA VAL A 19 -12.80 -2.60 12.49
C VAL A 19 -13.33 -1.52 11.56
N ASN A 20 -13.58 -0.33 12.11
CA ASN A 20 -13.88 0.82 11.28
C ASN A 20 -12.62 1.14 10.45
N THR A 21 -12.76 1.18 9.12
CA THR A 21 -11.70 1.64 8.23
C THR A 21 -11.40 3.11 8.54
N PHE A 22 -10.12 3.46 8.60
CA PHE A 22 -9.70 4.86 8.82
C PHE A 22 -9.89 5.72 7.56
N ALA A 23 -9.60 5.13 6.40
CA ALA A 23 -9.80 5.71 5.09
C ALA A 23 -9.94 4.60 4.05
N ARG A 24 -10.53 4.94 2.90
CA ARG A 24 -10.50 4.11 1.70
C ARG A 24 -9.25 4.46 0.89
N TYR A 25 -8.28 3.55 0.88
CA TYR A 25 -7.03 3.66 0.11
C TYR A 25 -6.68 2.29 -0.48
N PRO A 26 -5.87 2.22 -1.55
CA PRO A 26 -5.46 0.95 -2.12
C PRO A 26 -4.57 0.18 -1.14
N LYS A 27 -4.87 -1.10 -0.90
CA LYS A 27 -4.01 -1.98 -0.07
C LYS A 27 -2.65 -2.25 -0.71
N ARG A 28 -2.56 -2.16 -2.04
CA ARG A 28 -1.35 -2.33 -2.84
C ARG A 28 -1.51 -1.61 -4.17
N ILE A 29 -0.44 -0.98 -4.63
CA ILE A 29 -0.35 -0.41 -5.97
C ILE A 29 0.49 -1.36 -6.84
N SER A 30 -0.01 -1.72 -8.01
CA SER A 30 0.71 -2.59 -8.95
C SER A 30 1.00 -1.82 -10.23
N LEU A 31 2.29 -1.71 -10.56
CA LEU A 31 2.79 -1.12 -11.80
C LEU A 31 3.28 -2.27 -12.68
N GLN A 32 2.42 -2.73 -13.59
CA GLN A 32 2.74 -3.84 -14.49
C GLN A 32 2.75 -3.33 -15.93
N GLY A 33 3.77 -3.66 -16.68
CA GLY A 33 3.89 -3.27 -18.08
C GLY A 33 5.26 -3.54 -18.66
N LYS A 34 5.50 -3.00 -19.86
CA LYS A 34 6.76 -3.17 -20.59
C LYS A 34 7.78 -2.12 -20.19
N ALA A 35 9.07 -2.47 -20.27
CA ALA A 35 10.19 -1.55 -20.01
C ALA A 35 10.17 -0.27 -20.89
N SER A 36 9.61 -0.38 -22.10
CA SER A 36 9.52 0.71 -23.08
C SER A 36 8.30 1.62 -22.89
N GLU A 37 7.35 1.25 -22.03
CA GLU A 37 6.09 1.98 -21.84
C GLU A 37 6.11 2.83 -20.56
N LYS A 38 5.41 3.98 -20.60
CA LYS A 38 5.17 4.78 -19.41
C LYS A 38 4.08 4.12 -18.57
N ILE A 39 4.45 3.51 -17.46
CA ILE A 39 3.52 2.85 -16.54
C ILE A 39 3.21 3.82 -15.40
N SER A 40 1.94 4.16 -15.24
CA SER A 40 1.44 4.99 -14.14
C SER A 40 0.20 4.37 -13.51
N ALA A 41 0.02 4.61 -12.23
CA ALA A 41 -1.15 4.20 -11.46
C ALA A 41 -1.67 5.41 -10.68
N THR A 42 -2.96 5.71 -10.87
CA THR A 42 -3.64 6.79 -10.16
C THR A 42 -4.63 6.18 -9.19
N HIS A 43 -4.53 6.55 -7.92
CA HIS A 43 -5.41 6.08 -6.86
C HIS A 43 -5.92 7.23 -6.02
N THR A 44 -7.21 7.20 -5.72
CA THR A 44 -7.83 8.15 -4.80
C THR A 44 -7.85 7.58 -3.39
N ILE A 45 -7.49 8.42 -2.43
CA ILE A 45 -7.57 8.18 -1.00
C ILE A 45 -8.71 9.05 -0.47
N ILE A 46 -9.71 8.40 0.11
CA ILE A 46 -10.90 9.04 0.66
C ILE A 46 -10.89 8.80 2.18
N PRO A 47 -10.61 9.82 3.00
CA PRO A 47 -10.79 9.77 4.44
C PRO A 47 -12.23 9.39 4.79
N GLU A 48 -12.41 8.56 5.82
CA GLU A 48 -13.76 8.31 6.32
C GLU A 48 -14.28 9.56 7.06
N PRO A 49 -15.58 9.93 6.94
CA PRO A 49 -16.12 11.14 7.56
C PRO A 49 -15.94 11.20 9.09
N GLN A 50 -15.84 10.03 9.73
CA GLN A 50 -15.58 9.89 11.18
C GLN A 50 -14.15 10.29 11.56
N PHE A 51 -13.21 10.20 10.61
CA PHE A 51 -11.79 10.44 10.78
C PHE A 51 -11.37 11.49 9.75
N GLN A 52 -11.74 12.74 9.99
CA GLN A 52 -11.22 13.86 9.21
C GLN A 52 -9.74 14.03 9.54
N PHE A 53 -8.87 13.69 8.60
CA PHE A 53 -7.42 13.86 8.72
C PHE A 53 -6.85 14.48 7.45
N ASP A 54 -5.69 15.09 7.63
CA ASP A 54 -4.87 15.60 6.55
C ASP A 54 -3.55 14.86 6.46
N ILE A 55 -3.04 14.71 5.24
CA ILE A 55 -1.72 14.16 4.96
C ILE A 55 -0.72 15.30 5.06
N VAL A 56 0.13 15.24 6.07
CA VAL A 56 1.12 16.28 6.39
C VAL A 56 2.43 16.06 5.65
N ARG A 57 2.78 14.79 5.42
CA ARG A 57 4.02 14.43 4.74
C ARG A 57 3.84 13.14 3.95
N THR A 58 4.50 13.06 2.81
CA THR A 58 4.58 11.84 2.01
C THR A 58 6.03 11.56 1.65
N TYR A 59 6.44 10.31 1.70
CA TYR A 59 7.77 9.88 1.30
C TYR A 59 7.74 8.44 0.81
N ALA A 60 8.64 8.08 -0.11
CA ALA A 60 8.89 6.69 -0.45
C ALA A 60 9.97 6.13 0.48
N GLU A 61 9.92 4.84 0.73
CA GLU A 61 10.92 4.13 1.53
C GLU A 61 12.26 4.04 0.78
N ASN A 62 12.24 3.56 -0.46
CA ASN A 62 13.41 3.56 -1.34
C ASN A 62 13.34 4.70 -2.36
N GLY A 63 12.24 4.79 -3.12
CA GLY A 63 12.02 5.85 -4.10
C GLY A 63 12.92 5.78 -5.35
N ASP A 64 13.77 4.76 -5.49
CA ASP A 64 14.78 4.68 -6.56
C ASP A 64 14.17 4.56 -7.97
N PHE A 65 13.04 3.86 -8.07
CA PHE A 65 12.43 3.44 -9.35
C PHE A 65 11.00 3.94 -9.54
N ILE A 66 10.54 4.83 -8.66
CA ILE A 66 9.19 5.38 -8.70
C ILE A 66 9.24 6.90 -8.55
N LYS A 67 8.30 7.56 -9.21
CA LYS A 67 7.98 8.96 -8.99
C LYS A 67 6.55 9.03 -8.53
N PHE A 68 6.26 9.78 -7.48
CA PHE A 68 4.88 9.92 -7.01
C PHE A 68 4.54 11.39 -6.77
N SER A 69 3.26 11.70 -6.96
CA SER A 69 2.67 13.02 -6.71
C SER A 69 1.39 12.82 -5.92
N LEU A 70 1.17 13.68 -4.93
CA LEU A 70 -0.04 13.70 -4.13
C LEU A 70 -0.74 15.03 -4.31
N ASP A 71 -1.95 15.01 -4.86
CA ASP A 71 -2.79 16.18 -5.01
C ASP A 71 -3.97 16.12 -4.05
N LYS A 72 -4.18 17.17 -3.26
CA LYS A 72 -5.34 17.30 -2.38
C LYS A 72 -6.46 18.05 -3.09
N GLN A 73 -7.63 17.43 -3.22
CA GLN A 73 -8.84 18.05 -3.76
C GLN A 73 -9.98 17.98 -2.74
N LYS A 74 -10.31 19.12 -2.13
CA LYS A 74 -11.32 19.24 -1.06
C LYS A 74 -10.99 18.31 0.12
N SER A 75 -11.60 17.13 0.14
CA SER A 75 -11.45 16.10 1.16
C SER A 75 -10.97 14.76 0.60
N GLN A 76 -10.49 14.72 -0.64
CA GLN A 76 -9.93 13.54 -1.27
C GLN A 76 -8.47 13.81 -1.65
N PHE A 77 -7.64 12.78 -1.62
CA PHE A 77 -6.25 12.88 -2.05
C PHE A 77 -6.05 11.96 -3.26
N THR A 78 -5.52 12.49 -4.34
CA THR A 78 -5.17 11.72 -5.53
C THR A 78 -3.68 11.44 -5.48
N LEU A 79 -3.34 10.17 -5.31
CA LEU A 79 -1.98 9.67 -5.38
C LEU A 79 -1.72 9.15 -6.79
N VAL A 80 -0.83 9.81 -7.51
CA VAL A 80 -0.32 9.36 -8.80
C VAL A 80 1.07 8.76 -8.56
N VAL A 81 1.29 7.52 -9.02
CA VAL A 81 2.57 6.84 -8.94
C VAL A 81 2.97 6.42 -10.34
N GLU A 82 4.16 6.83 -10.76
CA GLU A 82 4.74 6.54 -12.07
C GLU A 82 6.01 5.70 -11.89
N ASN A 83 6.17 4.70 -12.75
CA ASN A 83 7.40 3.92 -12.83
C ASN A 83 8.46 4.70 -13.62
N THR A 84 9.66 4.84 -13.05
CA THR A 84 10.83 5.40 -13.74
C THR A 84 11.82 4.34 -14.22
N LYS A 85 11.62 3.07 -13.84
CA LYS A 85 12.48 1.95 -14.23
C LYS A 85 12.31 1.63 -15.72
N LYS A 86 13.42 1.74 -16.46
CA LYS A 86 13.52 1.40 -17.89
C LYS A 86 14.07 0.00 -18.15
N THR A 87 14.48 -0.73 -17.11
CA THR A 87 15.00 -2.09 -17.22
C THR A 87 13.94 -3.09 -16.79
N ALA A 88 13.89 -4.24 -17.46
CA ALA A 88 13.06 -5.34 -17.04
C ALA A 88 13.46 -5.83 -15.64
N GLY A 89 12.47 -6.27 -14.88
CA GLY A 89 12.66 -6.74 -13.52
C GLY A 89 11.52 -6.31 -12.60
N ARG A 90 11.57 -6.88 -11.40
CA ARG A 90 10.61 -6.58 -10.33
C ARG A 90 11.23 -5.61 -9.35
N TYR A 91 10.40 -4.82 -8.70
CA TYR A 91 10.80 -4.01 -7.55
C TYR A 91 9.66 -3.91 -6.56
N TRP A 92 10.04 -3.72 -5.30
CA TRP A 92 9.13 -3.44 -4.21
C TRP A 92 9.51 -2.10 -3.60
N ASP A 93 8.49 -1.30 -3.32
CA ASP A 93 8.65 -0.03 -2.62
C ASP A 93 7.46 0.17 -1.69
N ARG A 94 7.55 1.14 -0.79
CA ARG A 94 6.45 1.53 0.09
C ARG A 94 6.36 3.05 0.12
N ILE A 95 5.17 3.58 -0.16
CA ILE A 95 4.89 4.99 0.08
C ILE A 95 4.29 5.12 1.48
N HIS A 96 4.90 6.00 2.26
CA HIS A 96 4.47 6.38 3.59
C HIS A 96 3.75 7.72 3.53
N LEU A 97 2.51 7.74 4.03
CA LEU A 97 1.66 8.91 4.12
C LEU A 97 1.46 9.23 5.59
N VAL A 98 2.16 10.25 6.08
CA VAL A 98 2.03 10.73 7.46
C VAL A 98 0.79 11.61 7.57
N THR A 99 -0.10 11.27 8.48
CA THR A 99 -1.32 12.02 8.75
C THR A 99 -1.24 12.75 10.09
N ASN A 100 -2.06 13.78 10.25
CA ASN A 100 -2.21 14.49 11.53
C ASN A 100 -3.15 13.77 12.53
N SER A 101 -3.68 12.59 12.19
CA SER A 101 -4.62 11.88 13.06
C SER A 101 -3.93 11.28 14.28
N LYS A 102 -4.58 11.40 15.45
CA LYS A 102 -4.12 10.75 16.68
C LYS A 102 -4.28 9.22 16.65
N ILE A 103 -5.19 8.73 15.81
CA ILE A 103 -5.54 7.30 15.72
C ILE A 103 -4.57 6.58 14.79
N GLN A 104 -4.40 7.10 13.58
CA GLN A 104 -3.51 6.53 12.58
C GLN A 104 -2.59 7.61 12.01
N LYS A 105 -1.41 7.75 12.63
CA LYS A 105 -0.41 8.76 12.26
C LYS A 105 0.25 8.48 10.92
N GLU A 106 0.18 7.25 10.42
CA GLU A 106 0.86 6.84 9.20
C GLU A 106 0.09 5.76 8.44
N ILE A 107 0.03 5.91 7.12
CA ILE A 107 -0.51 4.92 6.19
C ILE A 107 0.62 4.52 5.26
N SER A 108 1.00 3.25 5.28
CA SER A 108 1.96 2.69 4.32
C SER A 108 1.23 1.96 3.20
N ILE A 109 1.54 2.31 1.96
CA ILE A 109 1.00 1.69 0.75
C ILE A 109 2.14 0.95 0.04
N PRO A 110 2.11 -0.39 0.02
CA PRO A 110 3.11 -1.16 -0.72
C PRO A 110 2.88 -1.01 -2.22
N ILE A 111 3.97 -0.80 -2.94
CA ILE A 111 4.05 -0.73 -4.39
C ILE A 111 4.79 -1.95 -4.89
N TYR A 112 4.27 -2.50 -5.98
CA TYR A 112 4.92 -3.57 -6.70
C TYR A 112 5.07 -3.19 -8.16
N GLY A 113 6.31 -3.10 -8.62
CA GLY A 113 6.64 -3.01 -10.02
C GLY A 113 6.95 -4.39 -10.59
N SER A 114 6.33 -4.72 -11.72
CA SER A 114 6.70 -5.86 -12.54
C SER A 114 6.85 -5.41 -13.98
N ILE A 115 8.09 -5.14 -14.36
CA ILE A 115 8.46 -4.68 -15.69
C ILE A 115 8.94 -5.87 -16.49
N ILE A 116 8.24 -6.21 -17.57
CA ILE A 116 8.64 -7.27 -18.48
C ILE A 116 9.47 -6.68 -19.63
N ASP A 117 10.46 -7.44 -20.10
CA ASP A 117 11.10 -7.15 -21.37
C ASP A 117 10.24 -7.72 -22.50
N GLU A 118 10.10 -6.96 -23.59
CA GLU A 118 9.45 -7.46 -24.80
C GLU A 118 10.38 -8.41 -25.58
N SER A 119 11.70 -8.34 -25.34
CA SER A 119 12.69 -9.20 -25.98
C SER A 119 12.57 -10.69 -25.58
N GLU A 120 12.07 -11.00 -24.38
CA GLU A 120 11.89 -12.39 -23.90
C GLU A 120 10.74 -13.15 -24.58
N LYS A 121 9.80 -12.45 -25.25
CA LYS A 121 8.65 -13.12 -25.90
C LYS A 121 8.95 -13.75 -27.26
N LYS A 122 10.15 -13.57 -27.83
CA LYS A 122 10.51 -14.16 -29.13
C LYS A 122 11.21 -15.53 -29.03
N SER A 123 11.32 -16.11 -27.84
CA SER A 123 12.11 -17.32 -27.61
C SER A 123 11.33 -18.43 -26.91
N GLN A 124 10.13 -18.77 -27.41
CA GLN A 124 9.54 -20.08 -27.14
C GLN A 124 9.21 -20.77 -28.46
N PRO A 125 9.88 -21.91 -28.77
CA PRO A 125 9.64 -22.72 -29.97
C PRO A 125 8.33 -23.52 -29.90
#